data_AF-A0A953DNJ8-F1
#
_entry.id   AF-A0A953DNJ8-F1
#
_cell.length_a   1.000
_cell.length_b   1.000
_cell.length_c   1.000
_cell.angle_alpha   90.00
_cell.angle_beta   90.00
_cell.angle_gamma   90.00
#
_symmetry.space_group_name_H-M   'P 1'
#
loop_
_entity.id
_entity.type
_entity.pdbx_description
1 polymer ?
#
loop_
_entity_poly.entity_id
_entity_poly.type
_entity_poly.pdbx_seq_one_letter_code
_entity_poly.pdbx_strand_id
1 'polypeptide(L)'
;MRPLCPFVAGLMLCGNAWALDQLAHRWITEDQCRAAGFDAVFCTRVGVENGNVDAREWEDMAAHAQAESATEMCGGAKATLERLRGLGAGLRPLAEAIADAKSEAEQVQAIESFADVLGRAMHTFQDLCAHQGMTNIQHAWFSASDQCDGTSQNPDAAPKAAECAKSFTADVFAAVKDELAKLGVSPGQFPETDAWAGRLLPASDQLCAYLVSAGQWDGKDHRWELEGMKTATLTAFLAGWRDEPLPALDCATLEAPPAADVDVSKGTPWCASAEAVCQAAGEPGLGCGCTTASGAAVWPFAVLGALVTLWRRRLRR
;
A
#
# COMPACT_ATOMS: atom_id res chain seq x y z
N MET A 1 -32.49 25.63 -1.15
CA MET A 1 -31.46 24.78 -0.53
C MET A 1 -31.12 23.67 -1.52
N ARG A 2 -29.88 23.57 -1.99
CA ARG A 2 -29.45 22.62 -3.03
C ARG A 2 -29.04 21.28 -2.38
N PRO A 3 -29.41 20.11 -2.92
CA PRO A 3 -28.94 18.83 -2.37
C PRO A 3 -27.52 18.53 -2.88
N LEU A 4 -26.60 18.40 -1.93
CA LEU A 4 -25.16 18.13 -2.10
C LEU A 4 -24.85 16.61 -2.09
N CYS A 5 -25.77 15.75 -2.53
CA CYS A 5 -25.81 14.34 -2.05
C CYS A 5 -25.84 13.22 -3.11
N PRO A 6 -25.07 13.31 -4.22
CA PRO A 6 -24.51 12.09 -4.83
C PRO A 6 -22.98 12.09 -4.88
N PHE A 7 -22.32 13.25 -4.78
CA PHE A 7 -20.85 13.34 -4.81
C PHE A 7 -20.20 12.88 -3.49
N VAL A 8 -20.87 13.12 -2.35
CA VAL A 8 -20.41 12.71 -1.02
C VAL A 8 -20.53 11.19 -0.82
N ALA A 9 -21.53 10.55 -1.42
CA ALA A 9 -21.69 9.10 -1.37
C ALA A 9 -20.62 8.38 -2.20
N GLY A 10 -20.25 8.92 -3.37
CA GLY A 10 -19.11 8.42 -4.15
C GLY A 10 -17.78 8.56 -3.41
N LEU A 11 -17.55 9.70 -2.74
CA LEU A 11 -16.33 9.93 -1.93
C LEU A 11 -16.22 9.00 -0.71
N MET A 12 -17.34 8.62 -0.08
CA MET A 12 -17.32 7.65 1.04
C MET A 12 -17.17 6.20 0.57
N LEU A 13 -17.65 5.85 -0.63
CA LEU A 13 -17.49 4.50 -1.20
C LEU A 13 -16.08 4.28 -1.79
N CYS A 14 -15.41 5.32 -2.27
CA CYS A 14 -14.00 5.25 -2.69
C CYS A 14 -13.01 5.26 -1.52
N GLY A 15 -13.46 5.62 -0.31
CA GLY A 15 -12.63 5.57 0.90
C GLY A 15 -12.34 4.15 1.38
N ASN A 16 -13.11 3.16 0.90
CA ASN A 16 -12.99 1.75 1.27
C ASN A 16 -12.50 0.83 0.15
N ALA A 17 -11.87 1.38 -0.90
CA ALA A 17 -11.12 0.54 -1.84
C ALA A 17 -9.81 0.10 -1.16
N TRP A 18 -9.93 -0.86 -0.25
CA TRP A 18 -8.90 -1.39 0.66
C TRP A 18 -7.88 -2.28 -0.04
N ALA A 19 -7.41 -1.92 -1.22
CA ALA A 19 -6.13 -2.47 -1.70
C ALA A 19 -4.94 -1.82 -0.94
N LEU A 20 -5.24 -0.87 -0.04
CA LEU A 20 -4.32 0.12 0.49
C LEU A 20 -4.83 0.61 1.86
N ASP A 21 -4.60 -0.12 2.95
CA ASP A 21 -4.77 0.47 4.30
C ASP A 21 -3.64 1.47 4.61
N GLN A 22 -3.49 2.46 3.72
CA GLN A 22 -2.52 3.56 3.79
C GLN A 22 -2.54 4.25 5.13
N LEU A 23 -3.73 4.34 5.74
CA LEU A 23 -3.88 4.98 7.04
C LEU A 23 -3.31 4.10 8.15
N ALA A 24 -3.55 2.79 8.13
CA ALA A 24 -2.89 1.90 9.08
C ALA A 24 -1.37 1.90 8.89
N HIS A 25 -0.86 1.77 7.65
CA HIS A 25 0.58 1.83 7.37
C HIS A 25 1.20 3.12 7.92
N ARG A 26 0.57 4.25 7.62
CA ARG A 26 0.98 5.55 8.13
C ARG A 26 0.95 5.61 9.66
N TRP A 27 -0.14 5.22 10.30
CA TRP A 27 -0.28 5.31 11.76
C TRP A 27 0.69 4.39 12.49
N ILE A 28 0.86 3.15 12.01
CA ILE A 28 1.85 2.21 12.55
C ILE A 28 3.25 2.85 12.47
N THR A 29 3.59 3.44 11.31
CA THR A 29 4.86 4.12 11.10
C THR A 29 5.04 5.29 12.06
N GLU A 30 4.05 6.19 12.18
CA GLU A 30 4.10 7.34 13.09
C GLU A 30 4.30 6.91 14.55
N ASP A 31 3.54 5.92 15.01
CA ASP A 31 3.57 5.44 16.39
C ASP A 31 4.90 4.78 16.73
N GLN A 32 5.40 3.89 15.86
CA GLN A 32 6.68 3.21 16.10
C GLN A 32 7.86 4.16 15.98
N CYS A 33 7.81 5.13 15.06
CA CYS A 33 8.80 6.19 14.95
C CYS A 33 8.90 7.00 16.25
N ARG A 34 7.77 7.46 16.79
CA ARG A 34 7.74 8.22 18.06
C ARG A 34 8.21 7.35 19.23
N ALA A 35 7.83 6.07 19.26
CA ALA A 35 8.28 5.12 20.27
C ALA A 35 9.81 4.91 20.25
N ALA A 36 10.44 5.00 19.08
CA ALA A 36 11.90 4.96 18.94
C ALA A 36 12.60 6.27 19.40
N GLY A 37 11.83 7.33 19.68
CA GLY A 37 12.31 8.60 20.22
C GLY A 37 12.63 9.66 19.17
N PHE A 38 12.15 9.49 17.94
CA PHE A 38 12.22 10.51 16.90
C PHE A 38 11.19 11.63 17.14
N ASP A 39 11.46 12.81 16.59
CA ASP A 39 10.55 13.95 16.66
C ASP A 39 9.19 13.68 16.01
N ALA A 40 8.12 14.24 16.58
CA ALA A 40 6.76 14.00 16.15
C ALA A 40 6.50 14.47 14.70
N VAL A 41 7.07 15.61 14.28
CA VAL A 41 6.88 16.14 12.93
C VAL A 41 7.61 15.29 11.92
N PHE A 42 8.86 14.92 12.20
CA PHE A 42 9.59 13.95 11.38
C PHE A 42 8.84 12.63 11.23
N CYS A 43 8.36 12.05 12.33
CA CYS A 43 7.59 10.81 12.27
C CYS A 43 6.33 10.95 11.41
N THR A 44 5.71 12.12 11.44
CA THR A 44 4.55 12.35 10.61
C THR A 44 4.92 12.50 9.14
N ARG A 45 6.06 13.10 8.83
CA ARG A 45 6.62 13.14 7.48
C ARG A 45 6.92 11.75 6.94
N VAL A 46 7.58 10.89 7.73
CA VAL A 46 7.87 9.48 7.37
C VAL A 46 6.56 8.71 7.15
N GLY A 47 5.57 8.88 8.03
CA GLY A 47 4.26 8.25 7.89
C GLY A 47 3.49 8.69 6.64
N VAL A 48 3.56 9.98 6.27
CA VAL A 48 2.98 10.48 5.03
C VAL A 48 3.66 9.84 3.81
N GLU A 49 4.99 9.73 3.82
CA GLU A 49 5.71 9.15 2.69
C GLU A 49 5.50 7.63 2.58
N ASN A 50 5.41 6.93 3.70
CA ASN A 50 4.96 5.55 3.75
C ASN A 50 3.56 5.35 3.14
N GLY A 51 2.59 6.21 3.46
CA GLY A 51 1.25 6.14 2.88
C GLY A 51 1.15 6.62 1.42
N ASN A 52 2.15 7.32 0.89
CA ASN A 52 2.15 7.85 -0.47
C ASN A 52 2.78 6.89 -1.50
N VAL A 53 3.46 5.84 -1.07
CA VAL A 53 4.11 4.87 -1.97
C VAL A 53 3.10 4.26 -2.92
N ASP A 54 1.96 3.80 -2.42
CA ASP A 54 0.86 3.30 -3.24
C ASP A 54 0.47 4.21 -4.40
N ALA A 55 0.48 5.52 -4.20
CA ALA A 55 0.12 6.46 -5.24
C ALA A 55 1.28 6.74 -6.21
N ARG A 56 2.54 6.73 -5.73
CA ARG A 56 3.72 7.10 -6.52
C ARG A 56 4.37 5.90 -7.23
N GLU A 57 4.22 4.72 -6.66
CA GLU A 57 4.93 3.49 -7.00
C GLU A 57 3.95 2.32 -7.19
N TRP A 58 2.69 2.62 -7.52
CA TRP A 58 1.59 1.65 -7.73
C TRP A 58 1.95 0.41 -8.57
N GLU A 59 2.79 0.60 -9.59
CA GLU A 59 3.17 -0.46 -10.53
C GLU A 59 4.52 -1.12 -10.16
N ASP A 60 5.18 -0.68 -9.08
CA ASP A 60 6.43 -1.28 -8.61
C ASP A 60 6.13 -2.42 -7.63
N MET A 61 6.08 -3.65 -8.15
CA MET A 61 5.81 -4.84 -7.32
C MET A 61 6.83 -5.01 -6.18
N ALA A 62 8.07 -4.56 -6.33
CA ALA A 62 9.05 -4.61 -5.26
C ALA A 62 8.73 -3.62 -4.13
N ALA A 63 8.08 -2.48 -4.45
CA ALA A 63 7.56 -1.56 -3.45
C ALA A 63 6.51 -2.22 -2.57
N HIS A 64 5.68 -3.06 -3.17
CA HIS A 64 4.59 -3.78 -2.52
C HIS A 64 4.97 -5.17 -2.00
N ALA A 65 6.25 -5.55 -2.05
CA ALA A 65 6.71 -6.89 -1.66
C ALA A 65 5.87 -8.02 -2.32
N GLN A 66 5.55 -7.83 -3.60
CA GLN A 66 4.77 -8.73 -4.44
C GLN A 66 5.64 -9.36 -5.54
N ALA A 67 5.08 -10.36 -6.23
CA ALA A 67 5.63 -10.87 -7.47
C ALA A 67 4.66 -10.63 -8.63
N GLU A 68 5.16 -10.39 -9.84
CA GLU A 68 4.33 -10.25 -11.04
C GLU A 68 3.46 -11.50 -11.29
N SER A 69 4.05 -12.67 -11.05
CA SER A 69 3.43 -13.95 -11.35
C SER A 69 3.93 -15.06 -10.41
N ALA A 70 3.14 -16.13 -10.32
CA ALA A 70 3.48 -17.32 -9.54
C ALA A 70 4.80 -18.00 -9.98
N THR A 71 5.21 -17.79 -11.24
CA THR A 71 6.48 -18.32 -11.75
C THR A 71 7.69 -17.43 -11.44
N GLU A 72 7.45 -16.23 -10.90
CA GLU A 72 8.47 -15.22 -10.66
C GLU A 72 8.64 -14.88 -9.17
N MET A 73 8.12 -15.73 -8.27
CA MET A 73 8.19 -15.51 -6.81
C MET A 73 9.62 -15.22 -6.30
N CYS A 74 10.60 -16.02 -6.73
CA CYS A 74 12.01 -15.80 -6.41
C CYS A 74 12.56 -14.49 -7.01
N GLY A 75 12.09 -14.10 -8.19
CA GLY A 75 12.44 -12.84 -8.83
C GLY A 75 11.89 -11.63 -8.06
N GLY A 76 10.61 -11.68 -7.67
CA GLY A 76 9.97 -10.66 -6.84
C GLY A 76 10.64 -10.50 -5.47
N ALA A 77 11.02 -11.61 -4.84
CA ALA A 77 11.76 -11.57 -3.58
C ALA A 77 13.11 -10.86 -3.75
N LYS A 78 13.89 -11.21 -4.78
CA LYS A 78 15.16 -10.53 -5.08
C LYS A 78 14.99 -9.05 -5.38
N ALA A 79 13.97 -8.69 -6.15
CA ALA A 79 13.67 -7.29 -6.46
C ALA A 79 13.32 -6.50 -5.19
N THR A 80 12.53 -7.08 -4.29
CA THR A 80 12.20 -6.50 -2.97
C THR A 80 13.46 -6.28 -2.12
N LEU A 81 14.38 -7.26 -2.08
CA LEU A 81 15.65 -7.13 -1.36
C LEU A 81 16.55 -6.04 -1.96
N GLU A 82 16.70 -6.00 -3.29
CA GLU A 82 17.51 -4.97 -3.96
C GLU A 82 16.91 -3.57 -3.80
N ARG A 83 15.58 -3.44 -3.83
CA ARG A 83 14.91 -2.17 -3.52
C ARG A 83 15.27 -1.70 -2.12
N LEU A 84 15.09 -2.54 -1.10
CA LEU A 84 15.39 -2.19 0.28
C LEU A 84 16.87 -1.89 0.51
N ARG A 85 17.77 -2.62 -0.16
CA ARG A 85 19.19 -2.27 -0.20
C ARG A 85 19.44 -0.90 -0.81
N GLY A 86 18.82 -0.58 -1.95
CA GLY A 86 18.93 0.73 -2.58
C GLY A 86 18.45 1.86 -1.68
N LEU A 87 17.30 1.67 -1.01
CA LEU A 87 16.76 2.64 -0.06
C LEU A 87 17.69 2.80 1.16
N GLY A 88 18.19 1.71 1.73
CA GLY A 88 19.18 1.74 2.81
C GLY A 88 20.46 2.49 2.41
N ALA A 89 20.99 2.23 1.21
CA ALA A 89 22.16 2.91 0.66
C ALA A 89 21.92 4.41 0.45
N GLY A 90 20.68 4.81 0.12
CA GLY A 90 20.29 6.22 0.00
C GLY A 90 20.24 6.96 1.34
N LEU A 91 19.94 6.27 2.45
CA LEU A 91 19.81 6.91 3.76
C LEU A 91 21.14 7.33 4.39
N ARG A 92 22.21 6.56 4.19
CA ARG A 92 23.52 6.88 4.78
C ARG A 92 24.07 8.25 4.38
N PRO A 93 24.20 8.61 3.08
CA PRO A 93 24.70 9.93 2.71
C PRO A 93 23.77 11.06 3.18
N LEU A 94 22.47 10.79 3.34
CA LEU A 94 21.53 11.75 3.92
C LEU A 94 21.77 11.94 5.42
N ALA A 95 22.04 10.86 6.16
CA ALA A 95 22.42 10.94 7.57
C ALA A 95 23.77 11.68 7.77
N GLU A 96 24.76 11.43 6.91
CA GLU A 96 26.03 12.17 6.89
C GLU A 96 25.78 13.66 6.60
N ALA A 97 24.90 13.99 5.64
CA ALA A 97 24.51 15.37 5.35
C ALA A 97 23.80 16.06 6.53
N ILE A 98 23.00 15.34 7.32
CA ILE A 98 22.39 15.87 8.56
C ILE A 98 23.47 16.19 9.60
N ALA A 99 24.46 15.30 9.76
CA ALA A 99 25.56 15.50 10.70
C ALA A 99 26.48 16.67 10.29
N ASP A 100 26.71 16.82 8.99
CA ASP A 100 27.66 17.78 8.42
C ASP A 100 27.04 19.13 8.03
N ALA A 101 25.72 19.28 8.13
CA ALA A 101 25.00 20.50 7.74
C ALA A 101 25.61 21.77 8.35
N LYS A 102 25.81 22.81 7.53
CA LYS A 102 26.39 24.09 7.93
C LYS A 102 25.33 25.18 8.15
N SER A 103 24.09 24.88 7.79
CA SER A 103 22.93 25.74 8.01
C SER A 103 21.68 24.92 8.33
N GLU A 104 20.70 25.58 8.95
CA GLU A 104 19.38 25.00 9.21
C GLU A 104 18.68 24.56 7.91
N ALA A 105 18.81 25.34 6.82
CA ALA A 105 18.20 25.01 5.54
C ALA A 105 18.77 23.71 4.93
N GLU A 106 20.09 23.51 5.01
CA GLU A 106 20.73 22.27 4.57
C GLU A 106 20.28 21.09 5.42
N GLN A 107 20.21 21.27 6.75
CA GLN A 107 19.77 20.23 7.68
C GLN A 107 18.33 19.81 7.40
N VAL A 108 17.42 20.78 7.26
CA VAL A 108 16.00 20.54 6.92
C VAL A 108 15.88 19.78 5.60
N GLN A 109 16.60 20.19 4.55
CA GLN A 109 16.54 19.51 3.25
C GLN A 109 17.02 18.06 3.33
N ALA A 110 18.10 17.80 4.06
CA ALA A 110 18.63 16.45 4.26
C ALA A 110 17.62 15.59 5.04
N ILE A 111 16.99 16.16 6.07
CA ILE A 111 15.95 15.51 6.88
C ILE A 111 14.71 15.16 6.07
N GLU A 112 14.23 16.08 5.24
CA GLU A 112 13.07 15.85 4.37
C GLU A 112 13.33 14.70 3.40
N SER A 113 14.53 14.67 2.83
CA SER A 113 14.96 13.60 1.93
C SER A 113 15.12 12.28 2.68
N PHE A 114 15.62 12.32 3.91
CA PHE A 114 15.76 11.14 4.77
C PHE A 114 14.39 10.57 5.13
N ALA A 115 13.42 11.43 5.46
CA ALA A 115 12.06 11.02 5.78
C ALA A 115 11.35 10.38 4.58
N ASP A 116 11.55 10.90 3.37
CA ASP A 116 11.03 10.32 2.12
C ASP A 116 11.56 8.92 1.89
N VAL A 117 12.89 8.73 1.89
CA VAL A 117 13.49 7.43 1.66
C VAL A 117 13.11 6.42 2.76
N LEU A 118 13.07 6.85 4.02
CA LEU A 118 12.67 5.98 5.12
C LEU A 118 11.19 5.60 5.05
N GLY A 119 10.30 6.54 4.73
CA GLY A 119 8.87 6.26 4.56
C GLY A 119 8.62 5.24 3.46
N ARG A 120 9.31 5.40 2.32
CA ARG A 120 9.27 4.44 1.21
C ARG A 120 9.76 3.04 1.61
N ALA A 121 10.79 2.95 2.44
CA ALA A 121 11.26 1.66 2.97
C ALA A 121 10.25 1.05 3.95
N MET A 122 9.67 1.85 4.86
CA MET A 122 8.66 1.38 5.82
C MET A 122 7.46 0.75 5.12
N HIS A 123 7.03 1.34 3.99
CA HIS A 123 5.95 0.80 3.20
C HIS A 123 6.25 -0.63 2.75
N THR A 124 7.40 -0.85 2.10
CA THR A 124 7.82 -2.18 1.64
C THR A 124 7.93 -3.21 2.79
N PHE A 125 8.37 -2.80 3.98
CA PHE A 125 8.40 -3.69 5.14
C PHE A 125 7.00 -4.07 5.67
N GLN A 126 6.05 -3.14 5.61
CA GLN A 126 4.67 -3.38 6.06
C GLN A 126 3.90 -4.20 5.03
N ASP A 127 4.06 -3.90 3.75
CA ASP A 127 3.51 -4.69 2.64
C ASP A 127 4.06 -6.12 2.62
N LEU A 128 5.31 -6.35 3.06
CA LEU A 128 5.80 -7.72 3.25
C LEU A 128 4.94 -8.51 4.24
N CYS A 129 4.48 -7.89 5.33
CA CYS A 129 3.62 -8.54 6.31
C CYS A 129 2.23 -8.86 5.75
N ALA A 130 1.67 -7.95 4.93
CA ALA A 130 0.36 -8.11 4.31
C ALA A 130 0.42 -9.13 3.15
N HIS A 131 1.24 -8.84 2.15
CA HIS A 131 1.25 -9.55 0.87
C HIS A 131 2.11 -10.80 0.89
N GLN A 132 3.26 -10.80 1.58
CA GLN A 132 4.16 -11.95 1.62
C GLN A 132 4.45 -12.50 0.21
N GLY A 133 4.68 -11.64 -0.79
CA GLY A 133 4.92 -12.09 -2.16
C GLY A 133 3.69 -12.46 -2.98
N MET A 134 2.47 -12.33 -2.44
CA MET A 134 1.23 -12.48 -3.23
C MET A 134 1.38 -11.81 -4.59
N THR A 135 0.85 -12.46 -5.63
CA THR A 135 0.79 -11.80 -6.93
C THR A 135 -0.21 -10.67 -6.92
N ASN A 136 -0.02 -9.68 -7.78
CA ASN A 136 -0.94 -8.55 -7.88
C ASN A 136 -2.39 -9.01 -8.15
N ILE A 137 -2.57 -10.04 -8.98
CA ILE A 137 -3.89 -10.63 -9.28
C ILE A 137 -4.51 -11.35 -8.07
N GLN A 138 -3.69 -12.00 -7.23
CA GLN A 138 -4.15 -12.64 -6.00
C GLN A 138 -4.59 -11.58 -4.99
N HIS A 139 -3.78 -10.54 -4.80
CA HIS A 139 -4.12 -9.41 -3.94
C HIS A 139 -5.39 -8.71 -4.40
N ALA A 140 -5.51 -8.43 -5.70
CA ALA A 140 -6.70 -7.84 -6.29
C ALA A 140 -7.97 -8.67 -6.03
N TRP A 141 -7.86 -9.99 -6.05
CA TRP A 141 -9.00 -10.86 -5.74
C TRP A 141 -9.45 -10.73 -4.29
N PHE A 142 -8.53 -10.75 -3.33
CA PHE A 142 -8.88 -10.56 -1.91
C PHE A 142 -9.47 -9.17 -1.66
N SER A 143 -8.90 -8.14 -2.27
CA SER A 143 -9.41 -6.76 -2.23
C SER A 143 -10.84 -6.65 -2.78
N ALA A 144 -11.11 -7.29 -3.93
CA ALA A 144 -12.45 -7.32 -4.53
C ALA A 144 -13.45 -8.13 -3.67
N SER A 145 -13.01 -9.28 -3.13
CA SER A 145 -13.85 -10.11 -2.26
C SER A 145 -14.26 -9.38 -0.99
N ASP A 146 -13.33 -8.70 -0.33
CA ASP A 146 -13.63 -7.91 0.87
C ASP A 146 -14.58 -6.75 0.55
N GLN A 147 -14.33 -6.02 -0.54
CA GLN A 147 -15.21 -4.93 -0.97
C GLN A 147 -16.64 -5.37 -1.29
N CYS A 148 -16.82 -6.58 -1.80
CA CYS A 148 -18.12 -7.08 -2.24
C CYS A 148 -18.87 -7.86 -1.17
N ASP A 149 -18.15 -8.71 -0.43
CA ASP A 149 -18.75 -9.68 0.48
C ASP A 149 -18.42 -9.37 1.95
N GLY A 150 -17.58 -8.35 2.22
CA GLY A 150 -17.13 -8.00 3.57
C GLY A 150 -16.27 -9.10 4.20
N THR A 151 -15.49 -9.81 3.39
CA THR A 151 -14.64 -10.91 3.86
C THR A 151 -13.47 -10.37 4.67
N SER A 152 -13.21 -10.92 5.86
CA SER A 152 -12.01 -10.58 6.64
C SER A 152 -10.73 -11.24 6.07
N GLN A 153 -10.67 -11.46 4.76
CA GLN A 153 -9.58 -12.15 4.06
C GLN A 153 -8.62 -11.20 3.36
N ASN A 154 -8.94 -9.91 3.31
CA ASN A 154 -8.05 -8.90 2.78
C ASN A 154 -6.72 -8.91 3.56
N PRO A 155 -5.57 -9.14 2.89
CA PRO A 155 -4.26 -9.15 3.54
C PRO A 155 -3.92 -7.83 4.22
N ASP A 156 -4.41 -6.70 3.69
CA ASP A 156 -4.12 -5.35 4.21
C ASP A 156 -4.82 -5.05 5.53
N ALA A 157 -6.00 -5.65 5.74
CA ALA A 157 -6.83 -5.44 6.92
C ALA A 157 -6.72 -6.59 7.95
N ALA A 158 -5.92 -7.62 7.66
CA ALA A 158 -5.79 -8.77 8.53
C ALA A 158 -5.08 -8.37 9.85
N PRO A 159 -5.66 -8.67 11.05
CA PRO A 159 -5.05 -8.28 12.32
C PRO A 159 -3.60 -8.79 12.50
N LYS A 160 -3.31 -9.99 11.99
CA LYS A 160 -1.95 -10.55 12.02
C LYS A 160 -0.95 -9.77 11.16
N ALA A 161 -1.39 -9.24 10.02
CA ALA A 161 -0.55 -8.39 9.19
C ALA A 161 -0.23 -7.08 9.90
N ALA A 162 -1.22 -6.45 10.54
CA ALA A 162 -1.02 -5.25 11.35
C ALA A 162 -0.08 -5.48 12.56
N GLU A 163 -0.23 -6.61 13.26
CA GLU A 163 0.67 -7.00 14.36
C GLU A 163 2.11 -7.22 13.87
N CYS A 164 2.28 -7.93 12.75
CA CYS A 164 3.57 -8.10 12.09
C CYS A 164 4.19 -6.76 11.70
N ALA A 165 3.43 -5.91 11.00
CA ALA A 165 3.85 -4.60 10.54
C ALA A 165 4.33 -3.74 11.70
N LYS A 166 3.59 -3.72 12.82
CA LYS A 166 3.97 -3.00 14.04
C LYS A 166 5.29 -3.47 14.62
N SER A 167 5.44 -4.78 14.85
CA SER A 167 6.69 -5.34 15.40
C SER A 167 7.85 -5.05 14.46
N PHE A 168 7.67 -5.27 13.17
CA PHE A 168 8.76 -5.17 12.21
C PHE A 168 9.19 -3.72 11.98
N THR A 169 8.23 -2.79 11.93
CA THR A 169 8.50 -1.35 11.85
C THR A 169 9.29 -0.88 13.08
N ALA A 170 8.98 -1.39 14.28
CA ALA A 170 9.74 -1.09 15.49
C ALA A 170 11.20 -1.58 15.39
N ASP A 171 11.43 -2.79 14.87
CA ASP A 171 12.77 -3.34 14.66
C ASP A 171 13.58 -2.50 13.66
N VAL A 172 12.97 -2.04 12.56
CA VAL A 172 13.66 -1.19 11.59
C VAL A 172 14.00 0.17 12.18
N PHE A 173 13.09 0.83 12.91
CA PHE A 173 13.41 2.10 13.56
C PHE A 173 14.52 1.96 14.62
N ALA A 174 14.54 0.84 15.36
CA ALA A 174 15.62 0.55 16.28
C ALA A 174 16.96 0.43 15.53
N ALA A 175 17.00 -0.29 14.40
CA ALA A 175 18.20 -0.43 13.60
C ALA A 175 18.67 0.90 12.97
N VAL A 176 17.74 1.70 12.43
CA VAL A 176 18.05 3.04 11.88
C VAL A 176 18.61 3.95 12.97
N LYS A 177 18.03 3.95 14.17
CA LYS A 177 18.53 4.72 15.31
C LYS A 177 19.96 4.32 15.69
N ASP A 178 20.25 3.02 15.72
CA ASP A 178 21.60 2.53 16.00
C ASP A 178 22.60 2.98 14.93
N GLU A 179 22.22 3.00 13.65
CA GLU A 179 23.07 3.51 12.58
C GLU A 179 23.28 5.02 12.65
N LEU A 180 22.23 5.81 12.93
CA LEU A 180 22.34 7.26 13.12
C LEU A 180 23.26 7.61 14.30
N ALA A 181 23.17 6.86 15.40
CA ALA A 181 24.01 7.08 16.58
C ALA A 181 25.51 6.92 16.28
N LYS A 182 25.89 6.01 15.36
CA LYS A 182 27.29 5.85 14.92
C LYS A 182 27.82 7.07 14.17
N LEU A 183 26.93 7.85 13.56
CA LEU A 183 27.23 9.11 12.88
C LEU A 183 27.11 10.34 13.81
N GLY A 184 26.76 10.12 15.09
CA GLY A 184 26.52 11.22 16.03
C GLY A 184 25.21 11.98 15.78
N VAL A 185 24.31 11.44 14.96
CA VAL A 185 22.99 12.01 14.70
C VAL A 185 22.00 11.49 15.73
N SER A 186 21.37 12.40 16.47
CA SER A 186 20.31 12.07 17.43
C SER A 186 18.93 12.16 16.77
N PRO A 187 18.02 11.20 17.03
CA PRO A 187 16.61 11.29 16.61
C PRO A 187 15.87 12.58 17.02
N GLY A 188 16.37 13.31 18.01
CA GLY A 188 15.79 14.59 18.44
C GLY A 188 16.30 15.83 17.68
N GLN A 189 17.21 15.68 16.72
CA GLN A 189 17.74 16.80 15.91
C GLN A 189 16.85 17.15 14.71
N PHE A 190 15.71 16.48 14.56
CA PHE A 190 14.84 16.68 13.42
C PHE A 190 13.87 17.83 13.72
N PRO A 191 14.03 19.03 13.11
CA PRO A 191 13.22 20.18 13.43
C PRO A 191 11.78 20.00 12.94
N GLU A 192 10.86 20.75 13.54
CA GLU A 192 9.50 20.85 13.04
C GLU A 192 9.52 21.52 11.65
N THR A 193 9.06 20.81 10.62
CA THR A 193 8.88 21.37 9.28
C THR A 193 7.39 21.46 8.95
N ASP A 194 6.96 22.64 8.47
CA ASP A 194 5.57 22.90 8.05
C ASP A 194 5.22 22.30 6.66
N ALA A 195 6.12 21.51 6.08
CA ALA A 195 6.06 21.08 4.68
C ALA A 195 5.24 19.79 4.51
N TRP A 196 3.93 19.86 4.76
CA TRP A 196 3.03 18.77 4.42
C TRP A 196 2.55 18.87 2.97
N ALA A 197 3.12 18.04 2.09
CA ALA A 197 2.46 17.65 0.87
C ALA A 197 1.38 16.62 1.21
N GLY A 198 0.13 16.88 0.83
CA GLY A 198 -1.03 16.09 1.21
C GLY A 198 -0.98 14.61 0.83
N ARG A 199 -1.98 13.87 1.29
CA ARG A 199 -2.19 12.46 0.91
C ARG A 199 -2.36 12.36 -0.60
N LEU A 200 -1.55 11.54 -1.24
CA LEU A 200 -1.74 11.13 -2.62
C LEU A 200 -2.63 9.89 -2.63
N LEU A 201 -3.50 9.80 -3.63
CA LEU A 201 -4.30 8.61 -3.92
C LEU A 201 -3.91 8.13 -5.32
N PRO A 202 -3.89 6.82 -5.57
CA PRO A 202 -3.76 6.31 -6.93
C PRO A 202 -4.85 6.86 -7.84
N ALA A 203 -4.57 6.89 -9.15
CA ALA A 203 -5.57 7.30 -10.11
C ALA A 203 -6.70 6.26 -10.20
N SER A 204 -7.94 6.70 -10.45
CA SER A 204 -9.12 5.82 -10.44
C SER A 204 -9.08 4.74 -11.54
N ASP A 205 -8.43 5.03 -12.66
CA ASP A 205 -8.19 4.09 -13.75
C ASP A 205 -7.20 2.99 -13.37
N GLN A 206 -6.13 3.34 -12.65
CA GLN A 206 -5.17 2.36 -12.09
C GLN A 206 -5.86 1.41 -11.11
N LEU A 207 -6.68 1.95 -10.21
CA LEU A 207 -7.44 1.16 -9.26
C LEU A 207 -8.46 0.23 -9.95
N CYS A 208 -9.15 0.72 -10.99
CA CYS A 208 -10.07 -0.12 -11.76
C CYS A 208 -9.31 -1.25 -12.49
N ALA A 209 -8.18 -0.94 -13.14
CA ALA A 209 -7.36 -1.95 -13.82
C ALA A 209 -6.90 -3.06 -12.86
N TYR A 210 -6.47 -2.67 -11.65
CA TYR A 210 -6.13 -3.60 -10.58
C TYR A 210 -7.32 -4.50 -10.19
N LEU A 211 -8.49 -3.93 -9.89
CA LEU A 211 -9.68 -4.72 -9.49
C LEU A 211 -10.14 -5.67 -10.61
N VAL A 212 -10.00 -5.28 -11.87
CA VAL A 212 -10.34 -6.13 -13.02
C VAL A 212 -9.36 -7.30 -13.17
N SER A 213 -8.09 -7.10 -12.80
CA SER A 213 -7.05 -8.14 -12.88
C SER A 213 -7.35 -9.36 -12.01
N ALA A 214 -8.14 -9.19 -10.94
CA ALA A 214 -8.56 -10.26 -10.04
C ALA A 214 -9.21 -11.46 -10.75
N GLY A 215 -9.84 -11.26 -11.91
CA GLY A 215 -10.43 -12.36 -12.70
C GLY A 215 -9.43 -13.29 -13.39
N GLN A 216 -8.14 -12.98 -13.29
CA GLN A 216 -7.07 -13.78 -13.86
C GLN A 216 -6.42 -14.71 -12.83
N TRP A 217 -6.74 -14.59 -11.55
CA TRP A 217 -6.17 -15.44 -10.51
C TRP A 217 -6.75 -16.86 -10.56
N ASP A 218 -5.88 -17.86 -10.40
CA ASP A 218 -6.23 -19.28 -10.50
C ASP A 218 -6.65 -19.90 -9.14
N GLY A 219 -6.70 -19.10 -8.08
CA GLY A 219 -7.09 -19.50 -6.73
C GLY A 219 -5.96 -20.15 -5.91
N LYS A 220 -4.73 -20.23 -6.45
CA LYS A 220 -3.58 -20.75 -5.69
C LYS A 220 -2.91 -19.66 -4.90
N ASP A 221 -2.63 -19.97 -3.64
CA ASP A 221 -1.87 -19.08 -2.77
C ASP A 221 -0.36 -19.24 -3.02
N HIS A 222 0.31 -18.15 -3.36
CA HIS A 222 1.73 -18.14 -3.74
C HIS A 222 2.64 -17.44 -2.72
N ARG A 223 2.22 -17.26 -1.48
CA ARG A 223 3.02 -16.52 -0.48
C ARG A 223 4.40 -17.11 -0.17
N TRP A 224 5.34 -16.23 0.15
CA TRP A 224 6.65 -16.52 0.74
C TRP A 224 6.52 -16.92 2.22
N GLU A 225 7.54 -17.60 2.74
CA GLU A 225 7.74 -17.74 4.18
C GLU A 225 8.13 -16.39 4.80
N LEU A 226 7.28 -15.89 5.71
CA LEU A 226 7.35 -14.53 6.22
C LEU A 226 8.60 -14.27 7.10
N GLU A 227 8.97 -15.18 8.00
CA GLU A 227 10.08 -14.91 8.93
C GLU A 227 11.44 -14.87 8.24
N GLY A 228 11.65 -15.76 7.28
CA GLY A 228 12.81 -15.77 6.39
C GLY A 228 12.90 -14.48 5.58
N MET A 229 11.78 -14.02 4.99
CA MET A 229 11.76 -12.77 4.25
C MET A 229 11.93 -11.53 5.13
N LYS A 230 11.38 -11.48 6.35
CA LYS A 230 11.62 -10.37 7.30
C LYS A 230 13.10 -10.24 7.63
N THR A 231 13.74 -11.36 7.93
CA THR A 231 15.18 -11.41 8.21
C THR A 231 15.99 -10.94 6.99
N ALA A 232 15.68 -11.46 5.81
CA ALA A 232 16.38 -11.11 4.57
C ALA A 232 16.21 -9.64 4.20
N THR A 233 15.00 -9.09 4.31
CA THR A 233 14.69 -7.69 3.96
C THR A 233 15.36 -6.69 4.89
N LEU A 234 15.35 -6.91 6.21
CA LEU A 234 16.09 -6.07 7.16
C LEU A 234 17.60 -6.16 6.93
N THR A 235 18.11 -7.37 6.65
CA THR A 235 19.53 -7.57 6.32
C THR A 235 19.90 -6.81 5.05
N ALA A 236 19.06 -6.87 4.00
CA ALA A 236 19.30 -6.17 2.75
C ALA A 236 19.32 -4.64 2.93
N PHE A 237 18.36 -4.11 3.68
CA PHE A 237 18.30 -2.69 4.03
C PHE A 237 19.57 -2.22 4.76
N LEU A 238 20.00 -2.96 5.80
CA LEU A 238 21.21 -2.62 6.54
C LEU A 238 22.49 -2.83 5.74
N ALA A 239 22.53 -3.84 4.87
CA ALA A 239 23.65 -4.04 3.95
C ALA A 239 23.78 -2.85 3.00
N GLY A 240 22.66 -2.34 2.48
CA GLY A 240 22.62 -1.10 1.72
C GLY A 240 23.19 0.09 2.47
N TRP A 241 22.70 0.32 3.69
CA TRP A 241 23.21 1.39 4.55
C TRP A 241 24.73 1.31 4.75
N ARG A 242 25.25 0.10 4.96
CA ARG A 242 26.67 -0.14 5.29
C ARG A 242 27.58 -0.26 4.06
N ASP A 243 27.04 -0.20 2.85
CA ASP A 243 27.73 -0.51 1.59
C ASP A 243 28.32 -1.94 1.59
N GLU A 244 27.53 -2.89 2.10
CA GLU A 244 27.85 -4.31 2.14
C GLU A 244 27.12 -5.05 0.99
N PRO A 245 27.69 -6.17 0.50
CA PRO A 245 27.02 -7.01 -0.49
C PRO A 245 25.79 -7.69 0.11
N LEU A 246 24.78 -7.95 -0.71
CA LEU A 246 23.64 -8.77 -0.28
C LEU A 246 24.07 -10.22 -0.03
N PRO A 247 23.59 -10.84 1.06
CA PRO A 247 23.62 -12.28 1.19
C PRO A 247 22.90 -12.94 0.02
N ALA A 248 23.40 -14.10 -0.42
CA ALA A 248 22.73 -14.89 -1.43
C ALA A 248 21.35 -15.34 -0.92
N LEU A 249 20.32 -15.14 -1.75
CA LEU A 249 18.97 -15.57 -1.45
C LEU A 249 18.75 -17.02 -1.89
N ASP A 250 18.43 -17.91 -0.94
CA ASP A 250 18.06 -19.29 -1.24
C ASP A 250 16.56 -19.39 -1.52
N CYS A 251 16.20 -19.27 -2.80
CA CYS A 251 14.80 -19.30 -3.23
C CYS A 251 14.08 -20.61 -2.92
N ALA A 252 14.79 -21.73 -2.73
CA ALA A 252 14.16 -23.00 -2.38
C ALA A 252 13.55 -22.97 -0.96
N THR A 253 14.03 -22.07 -0.10
CA THR A 253 13.56 -21.92 1.28
C THR A 253 12.48 -20.85 1.45
N LEU A 254 12.27 -20.02 0.42
CA LEU A 254 11.33 -18.92 0.47
C LEU A 254 9.92 -19.30 0.05
N GLU A 255 9.79 -20.29 -0.83
CA GLU A 255 8.48 -20.71 -1.32
C GLU A 255 7.78 -21.51 -0.22
N ALA A 256 6.71 -20.95 0.34
CA ALA A 256 5.76 -21.79 1.06
C ALA A 256 5.11 -22.72 0.03
N PRO A 257 4.91 -24.02 0.34
CA PRO A 257 4.15 -24.88 -0.56
C PRO A 257 2.76 -24.28 -0.75
N PRO A 258 2.26 -24.17 -2.00
CA PRO A 258 0.99 -23.52 -2.26
C PRO A 258 -0.12 -24.26 -1.51
N ALA A 259 -0.80 -23.55 -0.61
CA ALA A 259 -2.08 -23.99 -0.10
C ALA A 259 -3.15 -23.60 -1.13
N ALA A 260 -4.05 -24.53 -1.46
CA ALA A 260 -5.26 -24.17 -2.19
C ALA A 260 -6.26 -23.64 -1.15
N ASP A 261 -6.65 -22.38 -1.24
CA ASP A 261 -7.49 -21.78 -0.18
C ASP A 261 -8.79 -21.13 -0.68
N VAL A 262 -8.98 -20.95 -2.00
CA VAL A 262 -10.21 -20.30 -2.52
C VAL A 262 -10.69 -20.91 -3.84
N ASP A 263 -11.99 -21.23 -3.91
CA ASP A 263 -12.66 -21.62 -5.16
C ASP A 263 -13.03 -20.39 -5.99
N VAL A 264 -12.20 -20.09 -6.99
CA VAL A 264 -12.41 -18.98 -7.94
C VAL A 264 -13.28 -19.37 -9.15
N SER A 265 -13.84 -20.60 -9.20
CA SER A 265 -14.62 -21.07 -10.36
C SER A 265 -15.90 -20.28 -10.62
N LYS A 266 -16.37 -19.51 -9.62
CA LYS A 266 -17.52 -18.60 -9.73
C LYS A 266 -17.16 -17.23 -10.34
N GLY A 267 -15.88 -17.01 -10.67
CA GLY A 267 -15.36 -15.75 -11.18
C GLY A 267 -14.98 -14.76 -10.08
N THR A 268 -14.58 -13.56 -10.48
CA THR A 268 -14.24 -12.45 -9.58
C THR A 268 -15.47 -11.94 -8.84
N PRO A 269 -15.38 -11.69 -7.53
CA PRO A 269 -16.37 -10.87 -6.83
C PRO A 269 -16.53 -9.51 -7.52
N TRP A 270 -17.75 -9.16 -7.91
CA TRP A 270 -18.06 -7.88 -8.56
C TRP A 270 -19.36 -7.30 -8.01
N CYS A 271 -19.31 -6.06 -7.53
CA CYS A 271 -20.37 -5.40 -6.78
C CYS A 271 -20.44 -3.90 -7.11
N ALA A 272 -21.47 -3.23 -6.60
CA ALA A 272 -21.74 -1.83 -6.90
C ALA A 272 -20.59 -0.87 -6.52
N SER A 273 -19.80 -1.19 -5.49
CA SER A 273 -18.60 -0.42 -5.11
C SER A 273 -17.50 -0.51 -6.17
N ALA A 274 -17.13 -1.72 -6.59
CA ALA A 274 -16.17 -1.94 -7.68
C ALA A 274 -16.65 -1.30 -9.00
N GLU A 275 -17.93 -1.43 -9.32
CA GLU A 275 -18.52 -0.80 -10.50
C GLU A 275 -18.44 0.73 -10.44
N ALA A 276 -18.71 1.35 -9.28
CA ALA A 276 -18.64 2.80 -9.12
C ALA A 276 -17.22 3.34 -9.33
N VAL A 277 -16.19 2.63 -8.84
CA VAL A 277 -14.78 2.97 -9.07
C VAL A 277 -14.46 2.97 -10.57
N CYS A 278 -14.83 1.91 -11.28
CA CYS A 278 -14.57 1.79 -12.71
C CYS A 278 -15.38 2.76 -13.57
N GLN A 279 -16.62 3.07 -13.20
CA GLN A 279 -17.40 4.11 -13.87
C GLN A 279 -16.78 5.50 -13.71
N ALA A 280 -16.24 5.82 -12.53
CA ALA A 280 -15.58 7.09 -12.26
C ALA A 280 -14.31 7.28 -13.10
N ALA A 281 -13.63 6.19 -13.47
CA ALA A 281 -12.46 6.21 -14.34
C ALA A 281 -12.78 6.55 -15.82
N GLY A 282 -14.06 6.65 -16.21
CA GLY A 282 -14.42 6.93 -17.59
C GLY A 282 -14.19 5.73 -18.52
N GLU A 283 -14.28 4.52 -17.98
CA GLU A 283 -14.32 3.24 -18.71
C GLU A 283 -15.79 2.76 -18.88
N PRO A 284 -16.61 3.38 -19.75
CA PRO A 284 -17.98 2.97 -20.02
C PRO A 284 -17.96 1.73 -20.93
N GLY A 285 -17.58 0.57 -20.41
CA GLY A 285 -17.36 -0.58 -21.30
C GLY A 285 -17.24 -1.96 -20.67
N LEU A 286 -16.93 -2.06 -19.37
CA LEU A 286 -17.02 -3.34 -18.66
C LEU A 286 -18.48 -3.61 -18.30
N GLY A 287 -19.29 -3.78 -19.35
CA GLY A 287 -20.66 -4.22 -19.24
C GLY A 287 -20.66 -5.55 -18.49
N CYS A 288 -21.21 -5.51 -17.29
CA CYS A 288 -21.49 -6.70 -16.50
C CYS A 288 -22.20 -7.71 -17.41
N GLY A 289 -21.48 -8.75 -17.80
CA GLY A 289 -22.06 -10.03 -18.20
C GLY A 289 -22.75 -10.70 -17.02
N CYS A 290 -23.49 -9.95 -16.21
CA CYS A 290 -24.59 -10.47 -15.42
C CYS A 290 -25.68 -10.88 -16.43
N THR A 291 -25.46 -12.01 -17.11
CA THR A 291 -26.58 -12.84 -17.51
C THR A 291 -27.34 -13.11 -16.23
N THR A 292 -28.48 -12.44 -16.11
CA THR A 292 -29.46 -12.62 -15.05
C THR A 292 -29.97 -14.06 -15.13
N ALA A 293 -29.21 -15.00 -14.58
CA ALA A 293 -29.75 -16.27 -14.17
C ALA A 293 -30.73 -15.96 -13.03
N SER A 294 -32.01 -16.26 -13.30
CA SER A 294 -33.18 -16.15 -12.42
C SER A 294 -33.64 -14.73 -12.05
N GLY A 295 -34.77 -14.35 -12.64
CA GLY A 295 -35.51 -13.14 -12.31
C GLY A 295 -35.97 -13.10 -10.86
N ALA A 296 -35.55 -12.05 -10.16
CA ALA A 296 -36.28 -11.45 -9.05
C ALA A 296 -35.96 -9.95 -9.01
N ALA A 297 -36.96 -9.15 -9.39
CA ALA A 297 -37.18 -7.73 -9.14
C ALA A 297 -35.97 -6.82 -8.82
N VAL A 298 -35.46 -6.12 -9.84
CA VAL A 298 -34.67 -4.88 -9.67
C VAL A 298 -35.63 -3.68 -9.74
N TRP A 299 -35.99 -3.13 -8.59
CA TRP A 299 -36.57 -1.78 -8.43
C TRP A 299 -35.86 -1.13 -7.24
N PRO A 300 -34.97 -0.13 -7.45
CA PRO A 300 -35.41 1.27 -7.31
C PRO A 300 -34.73 2.31 -8.25
N PHE A 301 -33.80 1.93 -9.13
CA PHE A 301 -33.01 2.92 -9.90
C PHE A 301 -33.79 3.66 -10.99
N ALA A 302 -34.88 3.08 -11.51
CA ALA A 302 -35.74 3.75 -12.50
C ALA A 302 -36.53 4.94 -11.91
N VAL A 303 -36.77 4.96 -10.60
CA VAL A 303 -37.55 6.03 -9.93
C VAL A 303 -36.70 7.30 -9.77
N LEU A 304 -35.40 7.17 -9.54
CA LEU A 304 -34.47 8.30 -9.42
C LEU A 304 -34.28 9.04 -10.76
N GLY A 305 -34.17 8.31 -11.87
CA GLY A 305 -34.08 8.91 -13.21
C GLY A 305 -35.34 9.70 -13.61
N ALA A 306 -36.52 9.20 -13.24
CA ALA A 306 -37.79 9.87 -13.52
C ALA A 306 -37.97 11.17 -12.71
N LEU A 307 -37.54 11.19 -11.45
CA LEU A 307 -37.64 12.36 -10.58
C LEU A 307 -36.71 13.51 -11.01
N VAL A 308 -35.50 13.20 -11.49
CA VAL A 308 -34.57 14.22 -12.04
C VAL A 308 -35.14 14.84 -13.32
N THR A 309 -35.81 14.04 -14.15
CA THR A 309 -36.40 14.51 -15.42
C THR A 309 -37.64 15.37 -15.19
N LEU A 310 -38.49 15.01 -14.22
CA LEU A 310 -39.66 15.80 -13.80
C LEU A 310 -39.25 17.12 -13.13
N TRP A 311 -38.18 17.12 -12.35
CA TRP A 311 -37.65 18.34 -11.72
C TRP A 311 -37.09 19.34 -12.75
N ARG A 312 -36.36 18.86 -13.77
CA ARG A 312 -35.87 19.72 -14.87
C ARG A 312 -36.98 20.36 -15.70
N ARG A 313 -38.14 19.72 -15.85
CA ARG A 313 -39.30 20.31 -16.56
C ARG A 313 -40.02 21.38 -15.74
N ARG A 314 -39.94 21.33 -14.41
CA ARG A 314 -40.59 22.31 -13.52
C ARG A 314 -39.81 23.62 -13.38
N LEU A 315 -38.52 23.62 -13.65
CA LEU A 315 -37.65 24.81 -13.60
C LEU A 315 -37.59 25.60 -14.92
N ARG A 316 -38.28 25.13 -15.98
CA ARG A 316 -38.35 25.80 -17.29
C ARG A 316 -39.72 26.43 -17.58
N ARG A 317 -40.58 26.52 -16.57
CA ARG A 317 -41.82 27.30 -16.56
C ARG A 317 -41.72 28.30 -15.42
#